data_AF-A0A557ZPI0-F1
#
_entry.id   AF-A0A557ZPI0-F1
#
_cell.length_a   1.000
_cell.length_b   1.000
_cell.length_c   1.000
_cell.angle_alpha   90.00
_cell.angle_beta   90.00
_cell.angle_gamma   90.00
#
_symmetry.space_group_name_H-M   'P 1'
#
loop_
_entity.id
_entity.type
_entity.pdbx_description
1 polymer ?
#
loop_
_entity_poly.entity_id
_entity_poly.type
_entity_poly.pdbx_seq_one_letter_code
_entity_poly.pdbx_strand_id
1 'polypeptide(L)'
;MASAADLAKLREVLEFVPSRISGANTHATLTAACEALGLPAPPQANEGSKYERASASFAEVPDAALARVAEKVLEAGGLNAAERNIVQDTLWAMRGEPAIPKRTRREIARALHLDDLVHDGDRFTVLLDSLWVLDDDPFGAIFGGRRTLRDHIAQHVYRNSDWSAEELFERLGAFEASDKRFALFLEGLASADVVPEVEAQRRFVAAVNPHLDHVGVELRETGEDGGYPLFSLVSTRSSRGRPKNLIFASTTKPDIRFSDAIDNDIEIVGNTDSVLVYDRPIGSDGLRWRDLQAWWKDSRDLKTDADAKRTLYSRLQDCLPASSPPQRNLYRLYHSVFGADVPNLPALLPEVWLHWDPKTIQARGRDALLRFRMDFLLLLPHGHRVVLEVDGKRHYSTDGRADAALYATNMRADRDLKLGGYEVFRFGADELRTEEQARTTIHEFFRDLFRAFGVGTS
;
A
#
# COMPACT_ATOMS: atom_id res chain seq x y z
N MET A 1 9.16 -7.38 12.14
CA MET A 1 9.02 -8.07 13.44
C MET A 1 9.14 -7.09 14.60
N ALA A 2 7.99 -6.77 15.24
CA ALA A 2 7.95 -6.04 16.51
C ALA A 2 8.71 -6.80 17.60
N SER A 3 9.43 -6.10 18.47
CA SER A 3 10.11 -6.73 19.58
C SER A 3 9.12 -7.18 20.65
N ALA A 4 9.51 -8.14 21.50
CA ALA A 4 8.71 -8.53 22.65
C ALA A 4 8.39 -7.34 23.59
N ALA A 5 9.28 -6.34 23.63
CA ALA A 5 9.05 -5.11 24.39
C ALA A 5 7.95 -4.23 23.76
N ASP A 6 7.89 -4.14 22.43
CA ASP A 6 6.86 -3.35 21.73
C ASP A 6 5.47 -3.97 21.91
N LEU A 7 5.39 -5.31 21.84
CA LEU A 7 4.14 -6.05 22.08
C LEU A 7 3.68 -5.94 23.53
N ALA A 8 4.62 -5.99 24.49
CA ALA A 8 4.30 -5.74 25.89
C ALA A 8 3.77 -4.32 26.10
N LYS A 9 4.35 -3.32 25.45
CA LYS A 9 3.88 -1.94 25.52
C LYS A 9 2.50 -1.76 24.91
N LEU A 10 2.23 -2.38 23.76
CA LEU A 10 0.90 -2.35 23.15
C LEU A 10 -0.15 -3.01 24.05
N ARG A 11 0.19 -4.12 24.71
CA ARG A 11 -0.70 -4.76 25.69
C ARG A 11 -1.00 -3.85 26.87
N GLU A 12 0.01 -3.22 27.45
CA GLU A 12 -0.12 -2.24 28.55
C GLU A 12 -1.07 -1.09 28.14
N VAL A 13 -0.86 -0.53 26.95
CA VAL A 13 -1.70 0.55 26.40
C VAL A 13 -3.16 0.12 26.23
N LEU A 14 -3.42 -1.16 25.97
CA LEU A 14 -4.78 -1.71 25.79
C LEU A 14 -5.43 -2.20 27.09
N GLU A 15 -4.79 -2.07 28.27
CA GLU A 15 -5.35 -2.52 29.55
C GLU A 15 -6.66 -1.83 29.96
N PHE A 16 -7.00 -0.70 29.33
CA PHE A 16 -8.30 -0.04 29.53
C PHE A 16 -9.47 -0.80 28.87
N VAL A 17 -9.20 -1.68 27.90
CA VAL A 17 -10.22 -2.37 27.08
C VAL A 17 -11.21 -3.17 27.94
N PRO A 18 -10.78 -4.00 28.92
CA PRO A 18 -11.70 -4.69 29.83
C PRO A 18 -12.66 -3.76 30.58
N SER A 19 -12.15 -2.65 31.12
CA SER A 19 -12.97 -1.66 31.82
C SER A 19 -14.06 -1.11 30.91
N ARG A 20 -13.68 -0.72 29.68
CA ARG A 20 -14.59 -0.16 28.69
C ARG A 20 -15.67 -1.15 28.24
N ILE A 21 -15.27 -2.37 27.88
CA ILE A 21 -16.20 -3.42 27.47
C ILE A 21 -17.19 -3.70 28.61
N SER A 22 -16.70 -3.82 29.84
CA SER A 22 -17.52 -4.12 31.01
C SER A 22 -18.49 -2.99 31.36
N GLY A 23 -18.09 -1.74 31.17
CA GLY A 23 -18.94 -0.56 31.42
C GLY A 23 -20.06 -0.39 30.40
N ALA A 24 -19.79 -0.68 29.13
CA ALA A 24 -20.73 -0.47 28.02
C ALA A 24 -21.71 -1.64 27.78
N ASN A 25 -21.49 -2.82 28.39
CA ASN A 25 -22.23 -4.04 28.08
C ASN A 25 -22.92 -4.67 29.29
N THR A 26 -23.87 -5.57 29.03
CA THR A 26 -24.48 -6.45 30.04
C THR A 26 -23.80 -7.83 30.02
N HIS A 27 -24.08 -8.69 31.01
CA HIS A 27 -23.57 -10.07 30.98
C HIS A 27 -23.96 -10.83 29.71
N ALA A 28 -25.12 -10.51 29.13
CA ALA A 28 -25.65 -11.14 27.92
C ALA A 28 -24.98 -10.63 26.63
N THR A 29 -24.57 -9.35 26.58
CA THR A 29 -23.94 -8.76 25.39
C THR A 29 -22.41 -8.80 25.43
N LEU A 30 -21.80 -9.19 26.55
CA LEU A 30 -20.36 -9.18 26.77
C LEU A 30 -19.59 -10.06 25.77
N THR A 31 -20.09 -11.26 25.47
CA THR A 31 -19.44 -12.19 24.54
C THR A 31 -19.33 -11.60 23.14
N ALA A 32 -20.45 -11.07 22.61
CA ALA A 32 -20.46 -10.42 21.30
C ALA A 32 -19.54 -9.19 21.24
N ALA A 33 -19.45 -8.43 22.33
CA ALA A 33 -18.55 -7.27 22.41
C ALA A 33 -17.07 -7.67 22.41
N CYS A 34 -16.68 -8.73 23.13
CA CYS A 34 -15.33 -9.30 23.08
C CYS A 34 -14.99 -9.78 21.65
N GLU A 35 -15.87 -10.56 21.03
CA GLU A 35 -15.66 -11.09 19.68
C GLU A 35 -15.56 -9.99 18.61
N ALA A 36 -16.39 -8.95 18.72
CA ALA A 36 -16.36 -7.79 17.84
C ALA A 36 -14.97 -7.12 17.84
N LEU A 37 -14.35 -7.01 19.02
CA LEU A 37 -13.00 -6.48 19.20
C LEU A 37 -11.88 -7.51 18.95
N GLY A 38 -12.23 -8.76 18.64
CA GLY A 38 -11.27 -9.83 18.35
C GLY A 38 -10.66 -10.49 19.58
N LEU A 39 -11.26 -10.30 20.76
CA LEU A 39 -10.88 -11.01 21.97
C LEU A 39 -11.50 -12.43 21.98
N PRO A 40 -10.84 -13.41 22.64
CA PRO A 40 -11.44 -14.71 22.94
C PRO A 40 -12.76 -14.62 23.71
N ALA A 41 -13.59 -15.65 23.63
CA ALA A 41 -14.84 -15.69 24.37
C ALA A 41 -14.59 -15.57 25.89
N PRO A 42 -15.26 -14.65 26.60
CA PRO A 42 -15.10 -14.51 28.04
C PRO A 42 -15.69 -15.71 28.79
N PRO A 43 -15.27 -15.95 30.05
CA PRO A 43 -15.86 -16.95 30.95
C PRO A 43 -17.40 -16.82 31.08
N GLN A 44 -18.05 -17.87 31.59
CA GLN A 44 -19.51 -17.91 31.68
C GLN A 44 -20.09 -16.80 32.56
N ALA A 45 -21.38 -16.48 32.40
CA ALA A 45 -22.00 -15.33 33.09
C ALA A 45 -22.04 -15.45 34.62
N ASN A 46 -21.97 -16.67 35.15
CA ASN A 46 -21.88 -17.02 36.57
C ASN A 46 -20.43 -17.03 37.10
N GLU A 47 -19.42 -16.90 36.23
CA GLU A 47 -18.00 -16.97 36.57
C GLU A 47 -17.39 -15.57 36.74
N GLY A 48 -18.00 -14.77 37.62
CA GLY A 48 -17.47 -13.45 38.02
C GLY A 48 -18.20 -12.25 37.43
N SER A 49 -17.74 -11.06 37.82
CA SER A 49 -18.24 -9.77 37.34
C SER A 49 -17.94 -9.55 35.85
N LYS A 50 -18.65 -8.63 35.21
CA LYS A 50 -18.37 -8.24 33.81
C LYS A 50 -16.92 -7.85 33.58
N TYR A 51 -16.32 -7.16 34.55
CA TYR A 51 -14.93 -6.72 34.48
C TYR A 51 -13.97 -7.91 34.55
N GLU A 52 -14.12 -8.79 35.54
CA GLU A 52 -13.28 -10.00 35.66
C GLU A 52 -13.38 -10.88 34.41
N ARG A 53 -14.58 -11.03 33.85
CA ARG A 53 -14.82 -11.77 32.61
C ARG A 53 -14.13 -11.13 31.40
N ALA A 54 -14.23 -9.80 31.26
CA ALA A 54 -13.56 -9.08 30.17
C ALA A 54 -12.04 -9.09 30.32
N SER A 55 -11.53 -9.01 31.55
CA SER A 55 -10.09 -9.08 31.86
C SER A 55 -9.53 -10.47 31.58
N ALA A 56 -10.26 -11.54 31.92
CA ALA A 56 -9.88 -12.91 31.59
C ALA A 56 -9.82 -13.12 30.06
N SER A 57 -10.83 -12.62 29.34
CA SER A 57 -10.85 -12.63 27.87
C SER A 57 -9.65 -11.88 27.26
N PHE A 58 -9.32 -10.69 27.79
CA PHE A 58 -8.18 -9.90 27.31
C PHE A 58 -6.81 -10.53 27.63
N ALA A 59 -6.67 -11.16 28.80
CA ALA A 59 -5.46 -11.85 29.20
C ALA A 59 -5.09 -13.01 28.24
N GLU A 60 -6.11 -13.68 27.70
CA GLU A 60 -5.95 -14.79 26.74
C GLU A 60 -5.70 -14.33 25.29
N VAL A 61 -5.68 -13.02 25.01
CA VAL A 61 -5.34 -12.51 23.67
C VAL A 61 -3.90 -12.88 23.33
N PRO A 62 -3.63 -13.64 22.25
CA PRO A 62 -2.26 -13.95 21.85
C PRO A 62 -1.53 -12.68 21.37
N ASP A 63 -0.22 -12.59 21.58
CA ASP A 63 0.57 -11.42 21.16
C ASP A 63 0.43 -11.11 19.67
N ALA A 64 0.35 -12.14 18.82
CA ALA A 64 0.12 -12.00 17.38
C ALA A 64 -1.23 -11.36 17.01
N ALA A 65 -2.19 -11.33 17.93
CA ALA A 65 -3.52 -10.74 17.73
C ALA A 65 -3.64 -9.31 18.28
N LEU A 66 -2.68 -8.83 19.10
CA LEU A 66 -2.76 -7.53 19.77
C LEU A 66 -2.90 -6.35 18.79
N ALA A 67 -2.15 -6.35 17.69
CA ALA A 67 -2.24 -5.31 16.68
C ALA A 67 -3.65 -5.21 16.07
N ARG A 68 -4.27 -6.36 15.78
CA ARG A 68 -5.63 -6.43 15.25
C ARG A 68 -6.67 -5.96 16.27
N VAL A 69 -6.48 -6.27 17.55
CA VAL A 69 -7.34 -5.77 18.63
C VAL A 69 -7.23 -4.25 18.72
N ALA A 70 -6.02 -3.68 18.67
CA ALA A 70 -5.81 -2.24 18.66
C ALA A 70 -6.53 -1.54 17.50
N GLU A 71 -6.42 -2.08 16.29
CA GLU A 71 -7.12 -1.56 15.10
C GLU A 71 -8.64 -1.57 15.28
N LYS A 72 -9.21 -2.69 15.74
CA LYS A 72 -10.64 -2.80 16.01
C LYS A 72 -11.12 -1.85 17.11
N VAL A 73 -10.29 -1.60 18.13
CA VAL A 73 -10.59 -0.63 19.20
C VAL A 73 -10.60 0.79 18.66
N LEU A 74 -9.70 1.14 17.73
CA LEU A 74 -9.68 2.43 17.03
C LEU A 74 -10.91 2.59 16.12
N GLU A 75 -11.25 1.55 15.34
CA GLU A 75 -12.42 1.52 14.44
C GLU A 75 -13.76 1.61 15.18
N ALA A 76 -13.87 0.97 16.35
CA ALA A 76 -15.07 1.05 17.18
C ALA A 76 -15.35 2.47 17.70
N GLY A 77 -14.36 3.37 17.64
CA GLY A 77 -14.48 4.77 18.04
C GLY A 77 -14.62 4.97 19.55
N GLY A 78 -14.95 6.19 19.97
CA GLY A 78 -15.26 6.57 21.36
C GLY A 78 -14.07 6.58 22.34
N LEU A 79 -12.84 6.46 21.83
CA LEU A 79 -11.65 6.88 22.58
C LEU A 79 -11.58 8.41 22.59
N ASN A 80 -11.11 8.99 23.69
CA ASN A 80 -10.70 10.39 23.65
C ASN A 80 -9.42 10.56 22.81
N ALA A 81 -9.07 11.79 22.46
CA ALA A 81 -7.94 12.07 21.58
C ALA A 81 -6.60 11.57 22.15
N ALA A 82 -6.39 11.64 23.48
CA ALA A 82 -5.17 11.18 24.12
C ALA A 82 -5.05 9.65 24.07
N GLU A 83 -6.11 8.93 24.42
CA GLU A 83 -6.17 7.46 24.34
C GLU A 83 -5.95 6.98 22.89
N ARG A 84 -6.67 7.58 21.94
CA ARG A 84 -6.52 7.30 20.51
C ARG A 84 -5.07 7.48 20.07
N ASN A 85 -4.46 8.60 20.44
CA ASN A 85 -3.11 8.92 20.01
C ASN A 85 -2.08 7.94 20.57
N ILE A 86 -2.19 7.56 21.85
CA ILE A 86 -1.29 6.58 22.48
C ILE A 86 -1.40 5.21 21.79
N VAL A 87 -2.62 4.74 21.52
CA VAL A 87 -2.84 3.46 20.81
C VAL A 87 -2.26 3.52 19.39
N GLN A 88 -2.54 4.60 18.65
CA GLN A 88 -2.01 4.82 17.31
C GLN A 88 -0.48 4.84 17.29
N ASP A 89 0.16 5.67 18.11
CA ASP A 89 1.61 5.84 18.10
C ASP A 89 2.34 4.55 18.52
N THR A 90 1.77 3.80 19.48
CA THR A 90 2.31 2.48 19.86
C THR A 90 2.15 1.46 18.73
N LEU A 91 1.01 1.46 18.05
CA LEU A 91 0.75 0.59 16.90
C LEU A 91 1.67 0.92 15.70
N TRP A 92 1.94 2.20 15.45
CA TRP A 92 2.78 2.66 14.35
C TRP A 92 4.28 2.45 14.63
N ALA A 93 4.73 2.57 15.88
CA ALA A 93 6.13 2.33 16.25
C ALA A 93 6.61 0.91 15.86
N MET A 94 5.70 -0.07 15.86
CA MET A 94 6.00 -1.45 15.45
C MET A 94 6.23 -1.64 13.94
N ARG A 95 5.89 -0.65 13.09
CA ARG A 95 5.84 -0.76 11.63
C ARG A 95 7.09 -0.26 10.91
N GLY A 96 8.05 0.33 11.63
CA GLY A 96 9.34 0.75 11.05
C GLY A 96 9.23 1.86 10.00
N GLU A 97 8.59 2.98 10.36
CA GLU A 97 8.36 4.11 9.45
C GLU A 97 9.66 4.89 9.16
N PRO A 98 9.76 5.56 7.99
CA PRO A 98 10.91 6.40 7.69
C PRO A 98 11.07 7.53 8.71
N ALA A 99 12.25 7.62 9.32
CA ALA A 99 12.53 8.63 10.32
C ALA A 99 12.56 10.03 9.69
N ILE A 100 11.84 10.98 10.29
CA ILE A 100 11.86 12.40 9.93
C ILE A 100 12.46 13.16 11.13
N PRO A 101 13.78 13.40 11.17
CA PRO A 101 14.44 14.01 12.31
C PRO A 101 13.85 15.38 12.67
N LYS A 102 13.83 15.70 13.97
CA LYS A 102 13.32 16.98 14.51
C LYS A 102 13.84 18.22 13.77
N ARG A 103 15.11 18.20 13.35
CA ARG A 103 15.71 19.28 12.54
C ARG A 103 14.95 19.48 11.23
N THR A 104 14.71 18.40 10.47
CA THR A 104 13.98 18.43 9.21
C THR A 104 12.55 18.91 9.41
N ARG A 105 11.88 18.46 10.48
CA ARG A 105 10.53 18.93 10.82
C ARG A 105 10.48 20.46 11.03
N ARG A 106 11.48 21.03 11.72
CA ARG A 106 11.61 22.49 11.93
C ARG A 106 11.93 23.24 10.63
N GLU A 107 12.80 22.69 9.79
CA GLU A 107 13.11 23.25 8.48
C GLU A 107 11.87 23.30 7.57
N ILE A 108 11.06 22.22 7.57
CA ILE A 108 9.76 22.18 6.89
C ILE A 108 8.82 23.26 7.45
N ALA A 109 8.63 23.31 8.76
CA ALA A 109 7.73 24.30 9.36
C ALA A 109 8.13 25.75 9.02
N ARG A 110 9.43 26.04 8.90
CA ARG A 110 9.93 27.36 8.49
C ARG A 110 9.65 27.69 7.03
N ALA A 111 9.63 26.69 6.15
CA ALA A 111 9.37 26.86 4.73
C ALA A 111 7.89 27.08 4.40
N LEU A 112 7.00 26.94 5.38
CA LEU A 112 5.55 27.02 5.21
C LEU A 112 4.99 28.37 5.66
N HIS A 113 4.02 28.87 4.90
CA HIS A 113 3.20 30.03 5.27
C HIS A 113 1.80 29.55 5.64
N LEU A 114 1.29 29.91 6.82
CA LEU A 114 -0.01 29.44 7.28
C LEU A 114 -1.16 29.92 6.39
N ASP A 115 -1.02 31.11 5.78
CA ASP A 115 -2.02 31.66 4.87
C ASP A 115 -2.22 30.78 3.62
N ASP A 116 -1.22 29.98 3.23
CA ASP A 116 -1.30 29.02 2.11
C ASP A 116 -1.90 27.67 2.54
N LEU A 117 -2.05 27.42 3.84
CA LEU A 117 -2.50 26.14 4.40
C LEU A 117 -3.90 26.23 5.01
N VAL A 118 -4.26 27.41 5.53
CA VAL A 118 -5.49 27.65 6.28
C VAL A 118 -6.45 28.48 5.43
N HIS A 119 -6.99 27.87 4.37
CA HIS A 119 -8.03 28.48 3.56
C HIS A 119 -9.40 28.48 4.25
N ASP A 120 -9.67 27.43 5.02
CA ASP A 120 -10.91 27.22 5.76
C ASP A 120 -10.56 26.67 7.15
N GLY A 121 -10.89 27.45 8.18
CA GLY A 121 -10.55 27.11 9.57
C GLY A 121 -11.25 25.85 10.07
N ASP A 122 -12.45 25.52 9.56
CA ASP A 122 -13.18 24.33 10.00
C ASP A 122 -12.52 23.07 9.42
N ARG A 123 -12.20 23.09 8.12
CA ARG A 123 -11.47 22.00 7.44
C ARG A 123 -10.10 21.75 8.08
N PHE A 124 -9.36 22.82 8.36
CA PHE A 124 -8.07 22.72 9.02
C PHE A 124 -8.22 22.15 10.45
N THR A 125 -9.24 22.58 11.19
CA THR A 125 -9.52 22.06 12.54
C THR A 125 -9.85 20.56 12.52
N VAL A 126 -10.58 20.07 11.49
CA VAL A 126 -10.86 18.64 11.34
C VAL A 126 -9.58 17.82 11.18
N LEU A 127 -8.62 18.29 10.37
CA LEU A 127 -7.30 17.64 10.27
C LEU A 127 -6.62 17.61 11.65
N LEU A 128 -6.59 18.74 12.35
CA LEU A 128 -5.93 18.82 13.64
C LEU A 128 -6.57 17.91 14.69
N ASP A 129 -7.90 17.80 14.73
CA ASP A 129 -8.62 16.91 15.65
C ASP A 129 -8.36 15.42 15.40
N SER A 130 -8.12 15.07 14.14
CA SER A 130 -7.79 13.70 13.77
C SER A 130 -6.40 13.25 14.27
N LEU A 131 -5.47 14.21 14.47
CA LEU A 131 -4.06 13.92 14.79
C LEU A 131 -3.63 14.38 16.19
N TRP A 132 -4.26 15.39 16.77
CA TRP A 132 -3.79 16.04 17.99
C TRP A 132 -4.86 16.06 19.08
N VAL A 133 -4.43 16.40 20.29
CA VAL A 133 -5.32 16.68 21.43
C VAL A 133 -5.43 18.20 21.54
N LEU A 134 -6.54 18.78 21.07
CA LEU A 134 -6.72 20.24 21.05
C LEU A 134 -7.46 20.78 22.27
N ASP A 135 -8.27 19.94 22.92
CA ASP A 135 -9.13 20.33 24.04
C ASP A 135 -8.47 20.13 25.41
N ASP A 136 -7.20 19.76 25.45
CA ASP A 136 -6.43 19.77 26.68
C ASP A 136 -6.14 21.22 27.12
N ASP A 137 -6.00 21.44 28.42
CA ASP A 137 -5.70 22.75 29.02
C ASP A 137 -4.30 22.78 29.66
N PRO A 138 -3.21 22.50 28.91
CA PRO A 138 -1.85 22.55 29.45
C PRO A 138 -1.39 23.99 29.73
N PHE A 139 -2.09 25.00 29.20
CA PHE A 139 -1.75 26.42 29.31
C PHE A 139 -2.56 27.18 30.37
N GLY A 140 -3.60 26.58 30.95
CA GLY A 140 -4.45 27.19 31.98
C GLY A 140 -3.70 27.65 33.23
N ALA A 141 -2.55 27.04 33.52
CA ALA A 141 -1.66 27.43 34.61
C ALA A 141 -0.76 28.64 34.29
N ILE A 142 -0.48 28.94 33.02
CA ILE A 142 0.52 29.94 32.60
C ILE A 142 -0.13 31.27 32.22
N PHE A 143 -1.34 31.27 31.62
CA PHE A 143 -1.96 32.48 31.06
C PHE A 143 -3.22 32.97 31.80
N GLY A 144 -3.49 32.46 33.01
CA GLY A 144 -4.53 33.00 33.89
C GLY A 144 -5.97 32.82 33.39
N GLY A 145 -6.21 31.84 32.50
CA GLY A 145 -7.53 31.45 32.04
C GLY A 145 -7.50 30.05 31.43
N ARG A 146 -8.58 29.27 31.62
CA ARG A 146 -8.80 27.97 30.99
C ARG A 146 -9.04 28.16 29.49
N ARG A 147 -7.98 28.20 28.68
CA ARG A 147 -8.08 28.26 27.21
C ARG A 147 -7.35 27.06 26.65
N THR A 148 -8.09 26.25 25.91
CA THR A 148 -7.54 25.04 25.30
C THR A 148 -6.63 25.42 24.13
N LEU A 149 -5.84 24.47 23.65
CA LEU A 149 -5.04 24.70 22.43
C LEU A 149 -5.94 25.07 21.24
N ARG A 150 -7.16 24.50 21.16
CA ARG A 150 -8.18 24.89 20.19
C ARG A 150 -8.50 26.38 20.24
N ASP A 151 -8.71 26.94 21.44
CA ASP A 151 -9.01 28.36 21.61
C ASP A 151 -7.85 29.25 21.16
N HIS A 152 -6.61 28.82 21.44
CA HIS A 152 -5.42 29.53 20.99
C HIS A 152 -5.28 29.49 19.47
N ILE A 153 -5.49 28.35 18.81
CA ILE A 153 -5.45 28.24 17.35
C ILE A 153 -6.54 29.12 16.73
N ALA A 154 -7.76 29.10 17.26
CA ALA A 154 -8.83 29.95 16.77
C ALA A 154 -8.51 31.45 16.89
N GLN A 155 -7.86 31.86 17.98
CA GLN A 155 -7.48 33.25 18.18
C GLN A 155 -6.30 33.68 17.29
N HIS A 156 -5.26 32.87 17.22
CA HIS A 156 -3.96 33.26 16.69
C HIS A 156 -3.74 32.87 15.23
N VAL A 157 -4.36 31.77 14.79
CA VAL A 157 -4.26 31.30 13.40
C VAL A 157 -5.43 31.84 12.57
N TYR A 158 -6.67 31.79 13.07
CA TYR A 158 -7.84 32.13 12.25
C TYR A 158 -8.25 33.60 12.32
N ARG A 159 -8.17 34.24 13.51
CA ARG A 159 -8.64 35.62 13.71
C ARG A 159 -7.55 36.66 13.52
N ASN A 160 -6.36 36.40 14.06
CA ASN A 160 -5.26 37.37 14.10
C ASN A 160 -4.16 37.11 13.07
N SER A 161 -4.03 35.87 12.58
CA SER A 161 -2.92 35.42 11.72
C SER A 161 -1.53 35.84 12.26
N ASP A 162 -1.34 35.73 13.57
CA ASP A 162 -0.12 36.18 14.27
C ASP A 162 0.83 35.03 14.66
N TRP A 163 0.42 33.77 14.47
CA TRP A 163 1.31 32.62 14.56
C TRP A 163 2.01 32.32 13.23
N SER A 164 3.27 31.91 13.32
CA SER A 164 3.97 31.27 12.19
C SER A 164 3.66 29.77 12.15
N ALA A 165 3.97 29.12 11.03
CA ALA A 165 3.87 27.66 10.94
C ALA A 165 4.82 26.97 11.95
N GLU A 166 5.99 27.54 12.22
CA GLU A 166 6.88 27.05 13.30
C GLU A 166 6.22 27.10 14.68
N GLU A 167 5.57 28.22 15.03
CA GLU A 167 4.87 28.36 16.32
C GLU A 167 3.70 27.37 16.42
N LEU A 168 2.91 27.23 15.37
CA LEU A 168 1.81 26.25 15.34
C LEU A 168 2.33 24.82 15.55
N PHE A 169 3.39 24.43 14.83
CA PHE A 169 3.96 23.08 14.93
C PHE A 169 4.54 22.81 16.33
N GLU A 170 5.17 23.82 16.96
CA GLU A 170 5.65 23.72 18.35
C GLU A 170 4.48 23.52 19.32
N ARG A 171 3.40 24.31 19.18
CA ARG A 171 2.22 24.26 20.05
C ARG A 171 1.42 22.97 19.92
N LEU A 172 1.38 22.38 18.72
CA LEU A 172 0.80 21.06 18.47
C LEU A 172 1.66 19.92 19.02
N GLY A 173 2.95 20.16 19.33
CA GLY A 173 3.90 19.11 19.65
C GLY A 173 4.37 18.31 18.43
N ALA A 174 4.19 18.84 17.22
CA ALA A 174 4.51 18.15 15.96
C ALA A 174 5.99 17.76 15.84
N PHE A 175 6.88 18.52 16.47
CA PHE A 175 8.31 18.23 16.50
C PHE A 175 8.70 17.02 17.36
N GLU A 176 7.87 16.65 18.34
CA GLU A 176 8.10 15.51 19.24
C GLU A 176 7.22 14.29 18.91
N ALA A 177 6.28 14.45 17.97
CA ALA A 177 5.37 13.38 17.58
C ALA A 177 6.09 12.18 16.96
N SER A 178 5.38 11.05 16.87
CA SER A 178 5.88 9.91 16.08
C SER A 178 6.11 10.33 14.62
N ASP A 179 7.06 9.68 13.95
CA ASP A 179 7.33 9.95 12.53
C ASP A 179 6.08 9.73 11.68
N LYS A 180 5.27 8.72 12.02
CA LYS A 180 4.00 8.45 11.33
C LYS A 180 2.98 9.57 11.50
N ARG A 181 2.80 10.07 12.73
CA ARG A 181 1.87 11.17 13.00
C ARG A 181 2.28 12.43 12.25
N PHE A 182 3.59 12.72 12.22
CA PHE A 182 4.12 13.85 11.45
C PHE A 182 3.93 13.65 9.94
N ALA A 183 4.15 12.45 9.43
CA ALA A 183 3.89 12.12 8.02
C ALA A 183 2.41 12.31 7.66
N LEU A 184 1.49 11.76 8.44
CA LEU A 184 0.04 11.94 8.26
C LEU A 184 -0.37 13.41 8.33
N PHE A 185 0.32 14.21 9.16
CA PHE A 185 0.08 15.64 9.22
C PHE A 185 0.47 16.33 7.91
N LEU A 186 1.63 16.00 7.34
CA LEU A 186 2.05 16.53 6.03
C LEU A 186 1.13 16.06 4.89
N GLU A 187 0.72 14.78 4.89
CA GLU A 187 -0.24 14.25 3.91
C GLU A 187 -1.59 14.96 4.00
N GLY A 188 -2.10 15.19 5.22
CA GLY A 188 -3.33 15.94 5.45
C GLY A 188 -3.25 17.40 5.02
N LEU A 189 -2.10 18.06 5.25
CA LEU A 189 -1.85 19.43 4.78
C LEU A 189 -1.80 19.53 3.23
N ALA A 190 -1.45 18.43 2.55
CA ALA A 190 -1.47 18.35 1.09
C ALA A 190 -2.84 17.91 0.51
N SER A 191 -3.79 17.51 1.35
CA SER A 191 -5.07 16.94 0.92
C SER A 191 -6.07 18.01 0.48
N ALA A 192 -6.96 17.65 -0.45
CA ALA A 192 -8.10 18.46 -0.87
C ALA A 192 -9.10 18.78 0.25
N ASP A 193 -9.10 17.97 1.31
CA ASP A 193 -9.91 18.22 2.49
C ASP A 193 -9.50 19.52 3.19
N VAL A 194 -8.21 19.87 3.15
CA VAL A 194 -7.66 21.10 3.75
C VAL A 194 -7.38 22.17 2.71
N VAL A 195 -6.77 21.80 1.59
CA VAL A 195 -6.35 22.69 0.51
C VAL A 195 -7.11 22.34 -0.77
N PRO A 196 -8.30 22.94 -1.02
CA PRO A 196 -9.16 22.57 -2.15
C PRO A 196 -8.68 23.08 -3.52
N GLU A 197 -7.49 23.67 -3.62
CA GLU A 197 -6.89 24.12 -4.88
C GLU A 197 -5.70 23.22 -5.25
N VAL A 198 -5.76 22.57 -6.41
CA VAL A 198 -4.72 21.63 -6.90
C VAL A 198 -3.34 22.31 -6.99
N GLU A 199 -3.29 23.55 -7.49
CA GLU A 199 -2.03 24.29 -7.57
C GLU A 199 -1.46 24.61 -6.19
N ALA A 200 -2.30 24.89 -5.20
CA ALA A 200 -1.86 25.11 -3.82
C ALA A 200 -1.31 23.82 -3.19
N GLN A 201 -1.93 22.66 -3.43
CA GLN A 201 -1.39 21.36 -2.99
C GLN A 201 0.00 21.10 -3.61
N ARG A 202 0.16 21.35 -4.91
CA ARG A 202 1.45 21.19 -5.59
C ARG A 202 2.51 22.18 -5.08
N ARG A 203 2.13 23.43 -4.78
CA ARG A 203 3.02 24.42 -4.13
C ARG A 203 3.46 23.96 -2.75
N PHE A 204 2.54 23.44 -1.93
CA PHE A 204 2.87 22.89 -0.62
C PHE A 204 3.91 21.76 -0.74
N VAL A 205 3.65 20.78 -1.61
CA VAL A 205 4.57 19.66 -1.83
C VAL A 205 5.93 20.14 -2.34
N ALA A 206 5.97 21.13 -3.24
CA ALA A 206 7.21 21.72 -3.74
C ALA A 206 8.01 22.47 -2.65
N ALA A 207 7.34 23.04 -1.64
CA ALA A 207 8.00 23.66 -0.49
C ALA A 207 8.55 22.62 0.51
N VAL A 208 7.85 21.50 0.68
CA VAL A 208 8.20 20.47 1.66
C VAL A 208 9.28 19.50 1.15
N ASN A 209 9.17 19.03 -0.09
CA ASN A 209 10.03 17.96 -0.63
C ASN A 209 11.54 18.26 -0.60
N PRO A 210 12.03 19.48 -0.87
CA PRO A 210 13.46 19.77 -0.77
C PRO A 210 14.08 19.44 0.60
N HIS A 211 13.28 19.55 1.68
CA HIS A 211 13.71 19.19 3.03
C HIS A 211 13.60 17.69 3.31
N LEU A 212 12.53 17.04 2.82
CA LEU A 212 12.32 15.60 2.95
C LEU A 212 13.39 14.80 2.19
N ASP A 213 13.79 15.25 1.00
CA ASP A 213 14.76 14.57 0.16
C ASP A 213 16.11 14.35 0.88
N HIS A 214 16.53 15.30 1.71
CA HIS A 214 17.77 15.19 2.50
C HIS A 214 17.75 14.02 3.47
N VAL A 215 16.57 13.64 3.95
CA VAL A 215 16.37 12.52 4.88
C VAL A 215 15.88 11.25 4.20
N GLY A 216 15.78 11.27 2.87
CA GLY A 216 15.48 10.08 2.11
C GLY A 216 14.00 9.72 2.07
N VAL A 217 13.13 10.73 2.14
CA VAL A 217 11.69 10.61 1.93
C VAL A 217 11.21 11.73 1.01
N GLU A 218 10.02 11.59 0.44
CA GLU A 218 9.34 12.65 -0.32
C GLU A 218 7.82 12.47 -0.19
N LEU A 219 7.06 13.56 -0.34
CA LEU A 219 5.63 13.47 -0.65
C LEU A 219 5.50 13.25 -2.15
N ARG A 220 4.92 12.11 -2.53
CA ARG A 220 4.69 11.73 -3.92
C ARG A 220 3.21 11.62 -4.20
N GLU A 221 2.79 12.05 -5.39
CA GLU A 221 1.44 11.81 -5.90
C GLU A 221 1.24 10.30 -6.09
N THR A 222 0.42 9.68 -5.25
CA THR A 222 0.16 8.24 -5.22
C THR A 222 -1.19 7.86 -5.81
N GLY A 223 -2.05 8.84 -6.07
CA GLY A 223 -3.35 8.63 -6.66
C GLY A 223 -4.12 9.92 -6.84
N GLU A 224 -5.42 9.78 -7.03
CA GLU A 224 -6.36 10.87 -7.20
C GLU A 224 -7.64 10.53 -6.43
N ASP A 225 -8.25 11.53 -5.79
CA ASP A 225 -9.58 11.44 -5.20
C ASP A 225 -10.43 12.62 -5.65
N GLY A 226 -11.56 12.34 -6.29
CA GLY A 226 -12.50 13.36 -6.74
C GLY A 226 -11.94 14.45 -7.67
N GLY A 227 -10.87 14.18 -8.44
CA GLY A 227 -10.20 15.19 -9.27
C GLY A 227 -8.95 15.80 -8.64
N TYR A 228 -8.66 15.50 -7.37
CA TYR A 228 -7.57 16.09 -6.61
C TYR A 228 -6.42 15.09 -6.41
N PRO A 229 -5.16 15.52 -6.54
CA PRO A 229 -4.02 14.63 -6.32
C PRO A 229 -3.93 14.19 -4.85
N LEU A 230 -3.76 12.89 -4.63
CA LEU A 230 -3.46 12.32 -3.33
C LEU A 230 -1.94 12.23 -3.17
N PHE A 231 -1.40 12.83 -2.12
CA PHE A 231 0.01 12.74 -1.78
C PHE A 231 0.23 11.80 -0.61
N SER A 232 1.20 10.91 -0.72
CA SER A 232 1.67 10.07 0.39
C SER A 232 3.17 10.18 0.57
N LEU A 233 3.63 10.07 1.81
CA LEU A 233 5.03 10.08 2.15
C LEU A 233 5.67 8.73 1.77
N VAL A 234 6.69 8.76 0.92
CA VAL A 234 7.40 7.57 0.46
C VAL A 234 8.89 7.69 0.75
N SER A 235 9.55 6.57 1.05
CA SER A 235 11.01 6.53 1.22
C SER A 235 11.73 6.55 -0.13
N THR A 236 12.65 7.50 -0.30
CA THR A 236 13.55 7.61 -1.46
C THR A 236 14.87 6.88 -1.23
N ARG A 237 15.19 6.49 0.01
CA ARG A 237 16.36 5.64 0.32
C ARG A 237 16.09 4.18 -0.07
N SER A 238 17.00 3.62 -0.85
CA SER A 238 17.06 2.19 -1.12
C SER A 238 17.56 1.44 0.11
N SER A 239 16.68 0.95 0.98
CA SER A 239 17.06 0.01 2.04
C SER A 239 15.93 -0.95 2.41
N ARG A 240 16.25 -2.26 2.25
CA ARG A 240 15.73 -3.47 2.91
C ARG A 240 14.45 -3.33 3.74
N GLY A 241 13.41 -4.04 3.32
CA GLY A 241 12.12 -4.14 4.03
C GLY A 241 10.93 -3.54 3.27
N ARG A 242 11.00 -3.47 1.93
CA ARG A 242 9.87 -2.99 1.13
C ARG A 242 8.83 -4.11 0.96
N PRO A 243 7.53 -3.82 1.04
CA PRO A 243 6.50 -4.73 0.57
C PRO A 243 6.83 -5.15 -0.87
N LYS A 244 6.93 -6.46 -1.11
CA LYS A 244 7.31 -7.00 -2.43
C LYS A 244 6.09 -6.92 -3.34
N ASN A 245 6.10 -5.93 -4.24
CA ASN A 245 4.90 -5.61 -5.01
C ASN A 245 4.65 -6.53 -6.21
N LEU A 246 5.70 -7.13 -6.76
CA LEU A 246 5.57 -7.92 -7.98
C LEU A 246 6.68 -8.98 -8.05
N ILE A 247 6.26 -10.24 -8.14
CA ILE A 247 7.11 -11.42 -8.24
C ILE A 247 6.87 -12.06 -9.61
N PHE A 248 7.89 -12.05 -10.47
CA PHE A 248 7.76 -12.41 -11.88
C PHE A 248 9.04 -13.05 -12.43
N ALA A 249 8.99 -13.43 -13.71
CA ALA A 249 10.07 -14.06 -14.46
C ALA A 249 10.63 -15.32 -13.78
N SER A 250 9.73 -16.09 -13.17
CA SER A 250 10.07 -17.29 -12.42
C SER A 250 10.35 -18.47 -13.35
N THR A 251 11.48 -19.16 -13.18
CA THR A 251 11.80 -20.39 -13.95
C THR A 251 11.24 -21.67 -13.32
N THR A 252 10.95 -21.63 -12.01
CA THR A 252 10.38 -22.74 -11.23
C THR A 252 9.25 -22.23 -10.35
N LYS A 253 8.40 -23.10 -9.80
CA LYS A 253 7.43 -22.66 -8.78
C LYS A 253 8.20 -22.14 -7.54
N PRO A 254 8.07 -20.86 -7.17
CA PRO A 254 8.71 -20.34 -5.98
C PRO A 254 7.97 -20.81 -4.73
N ASP A 255 8.72 -21.13 -3.66
CA ASP A 255 8.15 -21.29 -2.32
C ASP A 255 8.04 -19.90 -1.70
N ILE A 256 6.87 -19.29 -1.90
CA ILE A 256 6.54 -17.95 -1.41
C ILE A 256 5.90 -18.09 -0.05
N ARG A 257 6.57 -17.61 0.99
CA ARG A 257 6.05 -17.57 2.37
C ARG A 257 5.86 -16.13 2.80
N PHE A 258 4.72 -15.84 3.40
CA PHE A 258 4.52 -14.56 4.07
C PHE A 258 5.26 -14.61 5.40
N SER A 259 6.33 -13.81 5.54
CA SER A 259 7.14 -13.73 6.77
C SER A 259 6.52 -12.77 7.78
N ASP A 260 5.92 -11.68 7.29
CA ASP A 260 5.22 -10.71 8.12
C ASP A 260 3.87 -10.35 7.48
N ALA A 261 2.80 -10.59 8.23
CA ALA A 261 1.46 -10.24 7.81
C ALA A 261 1.29 -8.71 7.75
N ILE A 262 2.09 -7.89 8.42
CA ILE A 262 1.75 -6.45 8.52
C ILE A 262 2.46 -5.64 7.42
N ASP A 263 3.70 -6.00 7.08
CA ASP A 263 4.54 -5.24 6.13
C ASP A 263 4.55 -5.81 4.71
N ASN A 264 3.79 -6.88 4.47
CA ASN A 264 3.75 -7.58 3.18
C ASN A 264 5.15 -8.01 2.73
N ASP A 265 5.97 -8.37 3.72
CA ASP A 265 7.28 -8.95 3.48
C ASP A 265 7.09 -10.42 3.11
N ILE A 266 7.76 -10.80 2.04
CA ILE A 266 7.57 -12.08 1.39
C ILE A 266 8.91 -12.75 1.34
N GLU A 267 9.07 -13.82 2.10
CA GLU A 267 10.25 -14.65 2.02
C GLU A 267 10.11 -15.60 0.83
N ILE A 268 11.02 -15.48 -0.12
CA ILE A 268 11.16 -16.47 -1.21
C ILE A 268 12.16 -17.50 -0.69
N VAL A 269 11.66 -18.66 -0.29
CA VAL A 269 12.48 -19.75 0.22
C VAL A 269 13.03 -20.52 -0.98
N GLY A 270 14.35 -20.46 -1.20
CA GLY A 270 15.02 -21.20 -2.27
C GLY A 270 16.00 -20.35 -3.07
N ASN A 271 16.22 -20.72 -4.34
CA ASN A 271 17.21 -20.08 -5.20
C ASN A 271 16.71 -18.70 -5.65
N THR A 272 17.19 -17.62 -5.03
CA THR A 272 16.80 -16.23 -5.32
C THR A 272 17.08 -15.78 -6.75
N ASP A 273 17.92 -16.51 -7.51
CA ASP A 273 18.19 -16.18 -8.92
C ASP A 273 17.07 -16.65 -9.88
N SER A 274 16.20 -17.56 -9.44
CA SER A 274 15.13 -18.12 -10.28
C SER A 274 13.97 -17.16 -10.50
N VAL A 275 13.86 -16.09 -9.71
CA VAL A 275 12.73 -15.16 -9.67
C VAL A 275 13.21 -13.71 -9.68
N LEU A 276 12.42 -12.81 -10.25
CA LEU A 276 12.62 -11.37 -10.12
C LEU A 276 11.59 -10.77 -9.15
N VAL A 277 12.07 -9.87 -8.30
CA VAL A 277 11.27 -9.14 -7.32
C VAL A 277 11.38 -7.66 -7.63
N TYR A 278 10.31 -7.09 -8.19
CA TYR A 278 10.25 -5.66 -8.43
C TYR A 278 9.80 -4.94 -7.15
N ASP A 279 10.60 -3.97 -6.74
CA ASP A 279 10.55 -3.31 -5.42
C ASP A 279 10.41 -1.79 -5.51
N ARG A 280 10.04 -1.27 -6.68
CA ARG A 280 9.71 0.14 -6.88
C ARG A 280 8.20 0.35 -6.87
N PRO A 281 7.72 1.54 -6.49
CA PRO A 281 6.33 1.93 -6.70
C PRO A 281 5.95 1.88 -8.19
N ILE A 282 4.67 1.64 -8.45
CA ILE A 282 4.08 1.67 -9.79
C ILE A 282 3.10 2.84 -9.80
N GLY A 283 3.35 3.83 -10.65
CA GLY A 283 2.58 5.07 -10.70
C GLY A 283 1.25 4.92 -11.44
N SER A 284 0.51 6.03 -11.55
CA SER A 284 -0.74 6.11 -12.32
C SER A 284 -0.58 5.80 -13.80
N ASP A 285 0.64 5.88 -14.32
CA ASP A 285 1.03 5.49 -15.69
C ASP A 285 1.20 3.98 -15.90
N GLY A 286 1.06 3.17 -14.84
CA GLY A 286 1.40 1.75 -14.86
C GLY A 286 2.90 1.49 -14.80
N LEU A 287 3.33 0.31 -15.24
CA LEU A 287 4.75 -0.07 -15.30
C LEU A 287 5.20 -0.11 -16.76
N ARG A 288 5.94 0.92 -17.22
CA ARG A 288 6.45 0.96 -18.60
C ARG A 288 7.77 0.20 -18.74
N TRP A 289 8.11 -0.22 -19.95
CA TRP A 289 9.38 -0.91 -20.22
C TRP A 289 10.60 -0.11 -19.78
N ARG A 290 10.62 1.21 -20.03
CA ARG A 290 11.73 2.09 -19.60
C ARG A 290 11.93 2.09 -18.08
N ASP A 291 10.85 1.99 -17.31
CA ASP A 291 10.89 2.01 -15.85
C ASP A 291 11.44 0.68 -15.32
N LEU A 292 10.99 -0.43 -15.93
CA LEU A 292 11.52 -1.77 -15.66
C LEU A 292 13.00 -1.88 -16.06
N GLN A 293 13.40 -1.29 -17.19
CA GLN A 293 14.78 -1.25 -17.65
C GLN A 293 15.68 -0.43 -16.70
N ALA A 294 15.22 0.73 -16.24
CA ALA A 294 15.93 1.54 -15.26
C ALA A 294 16.09 0.79 -13.93
N TRP A 295 15.03 0.11 -13.48
CA TRP A 295 15.10 -0.77 -12.31
C TRP A 295 16.12 -1.91 -12.48
N TRP A 296 16.13 -2.57 -13.64
CA TRP A 296 17.07 -3.64 -13.92
C TRP A 296 18.52 -3.14 -13.93
N LYS A 297 18.75 -1.97 -14.54
CA LYS A 297 20.06 -1.32 -14.56
C LYS A 297 20.59 -1.08 -13.16
N ASP A 298 19.79 -0.47 -12.30
CA ASP A 298 20.21 -0.10 -10.95
C ASP A 298 20.36 -1.34 -10.04
N SER A 299 19.45 -2.31 -10.15
CA SER A 299 19.50 -3.55 -9.34
C SER A 299 20.68 -4.46 -9.69
N ARG A 300 21.26 -4.32 -10.89
CA ARG A 300 22.40 -5.11 -11.38
C ARG A 300 23.68 -4.27 -11.52
N ASP A 301 23.68 -3.02 -11.07
CA ASP A 301 24.80 -2.07 -11.19
C ASP A 301 25.38 -1.99 -12.61
N LEU A 302 24.49 -1.92 -13.62
CA LEU A 302 24.89 -1.89 -15.03
C LEU A 302 25.25 -0.48 -15.50
N LYS A 303 26.34 -0.37 -16.25
CA LYS A 303 26.90 0.94 -16.66
C LYS A 303 26.15 1.60 -17.82
N THR A 304 25.52 0.82 -18.69
CA THR A 304 24.90 1.34 -19.93
C THR A 304 23.45 0.90 -20.08
N ASP A 305 22.64 1.75 -20.70
CA ASP A 305 21.23 1.44 -20.98
C ASP A 305 21.10 0.33 -22.03
N ALA A 306 22.06 0.24 -22.95
CA ALA A 306 22.11 -0.82 -23.96
C ALA A 306 22.30 -2.20 -23.32
N ASP A 307 23.20 -2.31 -22.33
CA ASP A 307 23.41 -3.55 -21.59
C ASP A 307 22.20 -3.90 -20.73
N ALA A 308 21.59 -2.90 -20.08
CA ALA A 308 20.37 -3.10 -19.30
C ALA A 308 19.23 -3.63 -20.17
N LYS A 309 18.97 -3.01 -21.33
CA LYS A 309 17.96 -3.46 -22.30
C LYS A 309 18.21 -4.91 -22.74
N ARG A 310 19.44 -5.22 -23.18
CA ARG A 310 19.81 -6.54 -23.71
C ARG A 310 19.66 -7.64 -22.66
N THR A 311 20.21 -7.41 -21.47
CA THR A 311 20.24 -8.41 -20.39
C THR A 311 18.87 -8.61 -19.75
N LEU A 312 18.08 -7.54 -19.58
CA LEU A 312 16.68 -7.66 -19.13
C LEU A 312 15.86 -8.47 -20.14
N TYR A 313 15.91 -8.10 -21.42
CA TYR A 313 15.16 -8.81 -22.46
C TYR A 313 15.50 -10.30 -22.50
N SER A 314 16.80 -10.66 -22.45
CA SER A 314 17.22 -12.06 -22.37
C SER A 314 16.66 -12.74 -21.12
N ARG A 315 16.83 -12.14 -19.94
CA ARG A 315 16.39 -12.73 -18.67
C ARG A 315 14.89 -13.03 -18.63
N LEU A 316 14.07 -12.15 -19.22
CA LEU A 316 12.61 -12.34 -19.31
C LEU A 316 12.22 -13.33 -20.40
N GLN A 317 12.95 -13.39 -21.52
CA GLN A 317 12.71 -14.41 -22.53
C GLN A 317 13.11 -15.82 -22.05
N ASP A 318 14.21 -15.91 -21.29
CA ASP A 318 14.79 -17.17 -20.83
C ASP A 318 13.96 -17.83 -19.72
N CYS A 319 13.11 -17.07 -19.01
CA CYS A 319 12.19 -17.66 -18.03
C CYS A 319 11.00 -18.37 -18.65
N LEU A 320 10.68 -18.08 -19.92
CA LEU A 320 9.52 -18.65 -20.59
C LEU A 320 9.70 -20.16 -20.84
N PRO A 321 8.70 -21.00 -20.51
CA PRO A 321 8.75 -22.45 -20.67
C PRO A 321 9.18 -22.86 -22.07
N ALA A 322 10.23 -23.67 -22.17
CA ALA A 322 10.65 -24.25 -23.45
C ALA A 322 9.55 -25.13 -24.09
N SER A 323 8.64 -25.66 -23.26
CA SER A 323 7.47 -26.44 -23.67
C SER A 323 6.33 -25.59 -24.25
N SER A 324 6.43 -24.24 -24.24
CA SER A 324 5.40 -23.34 -24.77
C SER A 324 5.98 -22.37 -25.83
N PRO A 325 6.23 -22.84 -27.07
CA PRO A 325 6.58 -21.95 -28.18
C PRO A 325 5.59 -20.79 -28.39
N PRO A 326 4.25 -20.97 -28.23
CA PRO A 326 3.27 -19.89 -28.28
C PRO A 326 3.57 -18.70 -27.35
N GLN A 327 3.91 -18.92 -26.08
CA GLN A 327 4.25 -17.84 -25.14
C GLN A 327 5.52 -17.10 -25.57
N ARG A 328 6.53 -17.83 -26.04
CA ARG A 328 7.76 -17.23 -26.58
C ARG A 328 7.50 -16.37 -27.81
N ASN A 329 6.58 -16.81 -28.68
CA ASN A 329 6.15 -16.03 -29.84
C ASN A 329 5.44 -14.75 -29.41
N LEU A 330 4.49 -14.82 -28.47
CA LEU A 330 3.81 -13.64 -27.92
C LEU A 330 4.83 -12.61 -27.40
N TYR A 331 5.75 -13.04 -26.52
CA TYR A 331 6.74 -12.15 -25.92
C TYR A 331 7.67 -11.51 -26.97
N ARG A 332 8.21 -12.31 -27.90
CA ARG A 332 9.11 -11.81 -28.96
C ARG A 332 8.40 -10.87 -29.93
N LEU A 333 7.16 -11.20 -30.32
CA LEU A 333 6.39 -10.42 -31.28
C LEU A 333 5.91 -9.11 -30.69
N TYR A 334 5.50 -9.09 -29.42
CA TYR A 334 5.22 -7.86 -28.69
C TYR A 334 6.38 -6.85 -28.84
N HIS A 335 7.61 -7.28 -28.55
CA HIS A 335 8.77 -6.39 -28.65
C HIS A 335 9.15 -6.03 -30.08
N SER A 336 9.06 -6.97 -31.03
CA SER A 336 9.49 -6.74 -32.41
C SER A 336 8.49 -5.96 -33.27
N VAL A 337 7.19 -6.05 -32.98
CA VAL A 337 6.13 -5.33 -33.70
C VAL A 337 6.13 -3.86 -33.29
N PHE A 338 6.20 -3.58 -31.99
CA PHE A 338 6.16 -2.20 -31.48
C PHE A 338 7.53 -1.51 -31.47
N GLY A 339 8.63 -2.25 -31.59
CA GLY A 339 9.96 -1.73 -31.91
C GLY A 339 10.39 -0.50 -31.09
N ALA A 340 10.35 0.67 -31.72
CA ALA A 340 10.77 1.93 -31.13
C ALA A 340 9.83 2.45 -30.02
N ASP A 341 8.58 2.01 -30.01
CA ASP A 341 7.57 2.46 -29.03
C ASP A 341 7.68 1.73 -27.69
N VAL A 342 8.25 0.51 -27.71
CA VAL A 342 8.36 -0.38 -26.55
C VAL A 342 8.79 0.34 -25.26
N PRO A 343 9.81 1.24 -25.25
CA PRO A 343 10.20 1.94 -24.02
C PRO A 343 9.06 2.67 -23.30
N ASN A 344 8.08 3.19 -24.03
CA ASN A 344 6.94 3.92 -23.48
C ASN A 344 5.69 3.04 -23.29
N LEU A 345 5.70 1.80 -23.77
CA LEU A 345 4.60 0.85 -23.61
C LEU A 345 4.68 0.11 -22.26
N PRO A 346 3.55 -0.43 -21.76
CA PRO A 346 3.53 -1.26 -20.56
C PRO A 346 4.47 -2.46 -20.67
N ALA A 347 5.28 -2.72 -19.66
CA ALA A 347 6.22 -3.83 -19.67
C ALA A 347 5.45 -5.17 -19.63
N LEU A 348 5.70 -6.04 -20.61
CA LEU A 348 5.12 -7.38 -20.67
C LEU A 348 5.87 -8.31 -19.71
N LEU A 349 5.30 -8.52 -18.52
CA LEU A 349 5.92 -9.28 -17.43
C LEU A 349 5.57 -10.78 -17.57
N PRO A 350 6.53 -11.67 -17.81
CA PRO A 350 6.26 -13.10 -17.91
C PRO A 350 6.23 -13.79 -16.54
N GLU A 351 5.54 -14.93 -16.46
CA GLU A 351 5.65 -15.91 -15.37
C GLU A 351 5.46 -15.28 -13.98
N VAL A 352 4.31 -14.61 -13.80
CA VAL A 352 3.98 -13.81 -12.61
C VAL A 352 3.30 -14.65 -11.56
N TRP A 353 3.85 -14.66 -10.34
CA TRP A 353 3.33 -15.42 -9.21
C TRP A 353 2.61 -14.56 -8.18
N LEU A 354 2.95 -13.28 -8.13
CA LEU A 354 2.33 -12.37 -7.19
C LEU A 354 2.36 -10.96 -7.75
N HIS A 355 1.22 -10.29 -7.63
CA HIS A 355 1.13 -8.85 -7.74
C HIS A 355 0.37 -8.34 -6.50
N TRP A 356 1.03 -7.51 -5.70
CA TRP A 356 0.51 -6.94 -4.47
C TRP A 356 -0.44 -5.78 -4.81
N ASP A 357 -1.74 -6.04 -4.74
CA ASP A 357 -2.78 -5.03 -4.96
C ASP A 357 -3.59 -4.78 -3.67
N PRO A 358 -3.47 -3.60 -3.03
CA PRO A 358 -4.21 -3.26 -1.81
C PRO A 358 -5.72 -3.48 -1.92
N LYS A 359 -6.32 -3.21 -3.09
CA LYS A 359 -7.76 -3.40 -3.33
C LYS A 359 -8.16 -4.87 -3.30
N THR A 360 -7.37 -5.74 -3.95
CA THR A 360 -7.61 -7.20 -3.94
C THR A 360 -7.49 -7.78 -2.54
N ILE A 361 -6.54 -7.31 -1.73
CA ILE A 361 -6.33 -7.80 -0.36
C ILE A 361 -7.48 -7.40 0.56
N GLN A 362 -7.90 -6.14 0.49
CA GLN A 362 -9.01 -5.62 1.29
C GLN A 362 -10.32 -6.38 1.01
N ALA A 363 -10.53 -6.80 -0.24
CA ALA A 363 -11.74 -7.50 -0.64
C ALA A 363 -11.72 -9.02 -0.37
N ARG A 364 -10.56 -9.68 -0.44
CA ARG A 364 -10.49 -11.16 -0.55
C ARG A 364 -9.48 -11.87 0.36
N GLY A 365 -8.67 -11.11 1.11
CA GLY A 365 -7.63 -11.66 1.96
C GLY A 365 -6.37 -12.11 1.20
N ARG A 366 -5.25 -12.24 1.93
CA ARG A 366 -3.90 -12.44 1.37
C ARG A 366 -3.70 -13.79 0.68
N ASP A 367 -4.36 -14.84 1.17
CA ASP A 367 -4.23 -16.21 0.64
C ASP A 367 -4.86 -16.40 -0.75
N ALA A 368 -5.68 -15.45 -1.21
CA ALA A 368 -6.23 -15.45 -2.56
C ALA A 368 -5.18 -15.11 -3.62
N LEU A 369 -4.10 -14.40 -3.25
CA LEU A 369 -3.06 -13.93 -4.17
C LEU A 369 -2.04 -15.02 -4.57
N LEU A 370 -1.92 -16.10 -3.78
CA LEU A 370 -0.87 -17.12 -3.97
C LEU A 370 -1.26 -18.30 -4.87
N ARG A 371 -2.50 -18.33 -5.36
CA ARG A 371 -3.06 -19.57 -5.92
C ARG A 371 -2.77 -19.77 -7.40
N PHE A 372 -2.40 -18.73 -8.14
CA PHE A 372 -2.31 -18.78 -9.59
C PHE A 372 -1.07 -18.09 -10.11
N ARG A 373 -0.35 -18.80 -10.99
CA ARG A 373 0.72 -18.27 -11.81
C ARG A 373 0.09 -17.75 -13.10
N MET A 374 0.27 -16.48 -13.40
CA MET A 374 -0.19 -15.83 -14.64
C MET A 374 0.91 -15.92 -15.69
N ASP A 375 0.58 -16.30 -16.93
CA ASP A 375 1.56 -16.39 -18.01
C ASP A 375 2.19 -15.03 -18.33
N PHE A 376 1.37 -13.99 -18.49
CA PHE A 376 1.83 -12.60 -18.60
C PHE A 376 0.94 -11.61 -17.85
N LEU A 377 1.55 -10.53 -17.36
CA LEU A 377 0.88 -9.38 -16.75
C LEU A 377 1.34 -8.08 -17.42
N LEU A 378 0.38 -7.18 -17.66
CA LEU A 378 0.61 -5.79 -17.98
C LEU A 378 -0.05 -4.92 -16.91
N LEU A 379 0.69 -3.91 -16.45
CA LEU A 379 0.21 -2.89 -15.53
C LEU A 379 0.08 -1.59 -16.31
N LEU A 380 -1.14 -1.26 -16.69
CA LEU A 380 -1.50 -0.16 -17.57
C LEU A 380 -1.79 1.11 -16.75
N PRO A 381 -1.89 2.28 -17.42
CA PRO A 381 -2.35 3.50 -16.78
C PRO A 381 -3.70 3.35 -16.06
N HIS A 382 -3.98 4.27 -15.13
CA HIS A 382 -5.21 4.34 -14.35
C HIS A 382 -5.51 3.08 -13.51
N GLY A 383 -4.48 2.29 -13.19
CA GLY A 383 -4.60 1.10 -12.37
C GLY A 383 -5.24 -0.10 -13.08
N HIS A 384 -5.34 -0.07 -14.41
CA HIS A 384 -5.80 -1.22 -15.20
C HIS A 384 -4.75 -2.34 -15.19
N ARG A 385 -5.20 -3.57 -14.96
CA ARG A 385 -4.34 -4.75 -14.84
C ARG A 385 -4.78 -5.78 -15.86
N VAL A 386 -3.93 -6.09 -16.82
CA VAL A 386 -4.26 -7.01 -17.91
C VAL A 386 -3.45 -8.28 -17.75
N VAL A 387 -4.14 -9.42 -17.61
CA VAL A 387 -3.53 -10.75 -17.62
C VAL A 387 -3.71 -11.35 -19.00
N LEU A 388 -2.64 -11.88 -19.58
CA LEU A 388 -2.67 -12.62 -20.83
C LEU A 388 -2.29 -14.08 -20.55
N GLU A 389 -3.18 -15.00 -20.86
CA GLU A 389 -2.95 -16.44 -20.74
C GLU A 389 -2.81 -17.09 -22.11
N VAL A 390 -1.93 -18.08 -22.23
CA VAL A 390 -1.74 -18.82 -23.49
C VAL A 390 -2.18 -20.27 -23.33
N ASP A 391 -3.41 -20.54 -23.77
CA ASP A 391 -4.07 -21.83 -23.57
C ASP A 391 -3.62 -22.87 -24.61
N GLY A 392 -2.64 -23.67 -24.22
CA GLY A 392 -2.28 -24.92 -24.91
C GLY A 392 -3.15 -26.13 -24.55
N LYS A 393 -2.93 -27.25 -25.25
CA LYS A 393 -3.63 -28.54 -25.06
C LYS A 393 -3.70 -29.02 -23.60
N ARG A 394 -2.69 -28.71 -22.78
CA ARG A 394 -2.63 -29.08 -21.36
C ARG A 394 -3.65 -28.34 -20.48
N HIS A 395 -4.32 -27.29 -20.97
CA HIS A 395 -5.33 -26.54 -20.21
C HIS A 395 -6.74 -27.13 -20.32
N TYR A 396 -6.96 -28.07 -21.23
CA TYR A 396 -8.28 -28.69 -21.45
C TYR A 396 -8.18 -30.19 -21.75
N SER A 397 -7.01 -30.80 -21.57
CA SER A 397 -6.84 -32.23 -21.77
C SER A 397 -5.85 -32.85 -20.78
N THR A 398 -6.17 -34.07 -20.36
CA THR A 398 -5.35 -34.95 -19.52
C THR A 398 -5.03 -36.20 -20.34
N ASP A 399 -3.75 -36.60 -20.39
CA ASP A 399 -3.25 -37.70 -21.23
C ASP A 399 -3.71 -37.63 -22.70
N GLY A 400 -3.81 -36.40 -23.21
CA GLY A 400 -4.17 -36.13 -24.60
C GLY A 400 -5.67 -36.22 -24.92
N ARG A 401 -6.53 -36.51 -23.93
CA ARG A 401 -8.00 -36.55 -24.05
C ARG A 401 -8.63 -35.35 -23.36
N ALA A 402 -9.71 -34.82 -23.94
CA ALA A 402 -10.42 -33.68 -23.37
C ALA A 402 -10.85 -33.96 -21.91
N ASP A 403 -10.59 -33.00 -21.03
CA ASP A 403 -10.88 -33.07 -19.61
C ASP A 403 -11.77 -31.89 -19.20
N ALA A 404 -13.07 -32.18 -19.06
CA ALA A 404 -14.06 -31.17 -18.73
C ALA A 404 -13.89 -30.60 -17.31
N ALA A 405 -13.37 -31.39 -16.36
CA ALA A 405 -13.16 -30.94 -14.99
C ALA A 405 -11.97 -29.98 -14.90
N LEU A 406 -10.88 -30.28 -15.62
CA LEU A 406 -9.74 -29.38 -15.76
C LEU A 406 -10.15 -28.07 -16.44
N TYR A 407 -10.91 -28.15 -17.53
CA TYR A 407 -11.44 -26.96 -18.20
C TYR A 407 -12.31 -26.11 -17.25
N ALA A 408 -13.24 -26.72 -16.53
CA ALA A 408 -14.10 -26.00 -15.57
C ALA A 408 -13.30 -25.34 -14.44
N THR A 409 -12.21 -25.97 -14.00
CA THR A 409 -11.29 -25.41 -13.00
C THR A 409 -10.58 -24.16 -13.54
N ASN A 410 -10.06 -24.22 -14.77
CA ASN A 410 -9.41 -23.08 -15.40
C ASN A 410 -10.38 -21.93 -15.66
N MET A 411 -11.62 -22.24 -16.05
CA MET A 411 -12.68 -21.22 -16.18
C MET A 411 -13.07 -20.60 -14.84
N ARG A 412 -12.96 -21.35 -13.73
CA ARG A 412 -13.17 -20.78 -12.39
C ARG A 412 -12.04 -19.81 -12.03
N ALA A 413 -10.79 -20.21 -12.25
CA ALA A 413 -9.63 -19.35 -12.02
C ALA A 413 -9.70 -18.05 -12.84
N ASP A 414 -10.16 -18.12 -14.09
CA ASP A 414 -10.42 -16.94 -14.93
C ASP A 414 -11.39 -15.95 -14.28
N ARG A 415 -12.53 -16.45 -13.76
CA ARG A 415 -13.51 -15.63 -13.06
C ARG A 415 -12.95 -15.08 -11.75
N ASP A 416 -12.15 -15.87 -11.04
CA ASP A 416 -11.54 -15.45 -9.78
C ASP A 416 -10.57 -14.27 -10.01
N LEU A 417 -9.78 -14.31 -11.10
CA LEU A 417 -8.93 -13.20 -11.53
C LEU A 417 -9.77 -11.97 -11.93
N LYS A 418 -10.80 -12.15 -12.75
CA LYS A 418 -11.69 -11.04 -13.17
C LYS A 418 -12.36 -10.35 -12.01
N LEU A 419 -12.90 -11.12 -11.08
CA LEU A 419 -13.51 -10.56 -9.88
C LEU A 419 -12.47 -10.01 -8.87
N GLY A 420 -11.18 -10.31 -9.06
CA GLY A 420 -10.05 -9.64 -8.41
C GLY A 420 -9.65 -8.33 -9.09
N GLY A 421 -10.39 -7.89 -10.11
CA GLY A 421 -10.13 -6.65 -10.83
C GLY A 421 -9.00 -6.74 -11.85
N TYR A 422 -8.75 -7.93 -12.39
CA TYR A 422 -7.90 -8.14 -13.57
C TYR A 422 -8.77 -8.25 -14.84
N GLU A 423 -8.30 -7.66 -15.92
CA GLU A 423 -8.82 -7.92 -17.26
C GLU A 423 -8.07 -9.11 -17.85
N VAL A 424 -8.76 -10.24 -18.06
CA VAL A 424 -8.12 -11.48 -18.53
C VAL A 424 -8.45 -11.73 -20.00
N PHE A 425 -7.41 -11.82 -20.83
CA PHE A 425 -7.49 -12.21 -22.24
C PHE A 425 -6.73 -13.53 -22.45
N ARG A 426 -7.33 -14.44 -23.19
CA ARG A 426 -6.77 -15.78 -23.45
C ARG A 426 -6.47 -15.92 -24.94
N PHE A 427 -5.27 -16.36 -25.26
CA PHE A 427 -4.87 -16.76 -26.61
C PHE A 427 -4.84 -18.27 -26.71
N GLY A 428 -5.54 -18.83 -27.70
CA GLY A 428 -5.33 -20.22 -28.06
C GLY A 428 -3.91 -20.43 -28.57
N ALA A 429 -3.24 -21.50 -28.12
CA ALA A 429 -1.90 -21.82 -28.59
C ALA A 429 -1.77 -21.95 -30.12
N ASP A 430 -2.86 -22.30 -30.81
CA ASP A 430 -2.89 -22.39 -32.27
C ASP A 430 -2.85 -21.02 -32.96
N GLU A 431 -3.40 -19.97 -32.33
CA GLU A 431 -3.33 -18.58 -32.82
C GLU A 431 -1.88 -18.06 -32.85
N LEU A 432 -1.04 -18.63 -31.99
CA LEU A 432 0.36 -18.21 -31.79
C LEU A 432 1.36 -19.26 -32.30
N ARG A 433 0.89 -20.26 -33.06
CA ARG A 433 1.69 -21.43 -33.47
C ARG A 433 2.79 -21.07 -34.47
N THR A 434 2.47 -20.27 -35.48
CA THR A 434 3.45 -19.80 -36.48
C THR A 434 3.74 -18.32 -36.30
N GLU A 435 4.95 -17.88 -36.63
CA GLU A 435 5.35 -16.48 -36.45
C GLU A 435 4.50 -15.51 -37.30
N GLU A 436 4.12 -15.91 -38.51
CA GLU A 436 3.28 -15.10 -39.41
C GLU A 436 1.87 -14.87 -38.84
N GLN A 437 1.19 -15.94 -38.43
CA GLN A 437 -0.14 -15.86 -37.83
C GLN A 437 -0.09 -15.08 -36.51
N ALA A 438 0.87 -15.42 -35.64
CA ALA A 438 1.05 -14.78 -34.36
C ALA A 438 1.33 -13.27 -34.52
N ARG A 439 2.13 -12.87 -35.53
CA ARG A 439 2.46 -11.46 -35.77
C ARG A 439 1.20 -10.63 -36.02
N THR A 440 0.32 -11.11 -36.88
CA THR A 440 -0.95 -10.41 -37.18
C THR A 440 -1.83 -10.34 -35.93
N THR A 441 -2.06 -11.47 -35.26
CA THR A 441 -2.89 -11.53 -34.04
C THR A 441 -2.37 -10.60 -32.94
N ILE A 442 -1.07 -10.64 -32.65
CA ILE A 442 -0.44 -9.81 -31.61
C ILE A 442 -0.52 -8.33 -31.97
N HIS A 443 -0.23 -7.95 -33.22
CA HIS A 443 -0.27 -6.56 -33.63
C HIS A 443 -1.68 -5.96 -33.51
N GLU A 444 -2.69 -6.67 -34.05
CA GLU A 444 -4.08 -6.19 -34.02
C GLU A 444 -4.61 -6.13 -32.59
N PHE A 445 -4.40 -7.18 -31.79
CA PHE A 445 -4.86 -7.22 -30.41
C PHE A 445 -4.27 -6.08 -29.58
N PHE A 446 -2.96 -5.88 -29.58
CA PHE A 446 -2.35 -4.86 -28.72
C PHE A 446 -2.66 -3.44 -29.18
N ARG A 447 -2.79 -3.19 -30.48
CA ARG A 447 -3.25 -1.90 -30.99
C ARG A 447 -4.65 -1.57 -30.43
N ASP A 448 -5.56 -2.53 -30.47
CA ASP A 448 -6.93 -2.34 -30.02
C ASP A 448 -7.02 -2.28 -28.48
N LEU A 449 -6.22 -3.09 -27.77
CA LEU A 449 -6.05 -3.03 -26.32
C LEU A 449 -5.55 -1.65 -25.88
N PHE A 450 -4.47 -1.15 -26.47
CA PHE A 450 -3.88 0.14 -26.12
C PHE A 450 -4.84 1.30 -26.41
N ARG A 451 -5.58 1.23 -27.52
CA ARG A 451 -6.65 2.20 -27.80
C ARG A 451 -7.74 2.17 -26.72
N ALA A 452 -8.18 0.98 -26.31
CA ALA A 452 -9.24 0.83 -25.31
C ALA A 452 -8.83 1.35 -23.93
N PHE A 453 -7.55 1.23 -23.56
CA PHE A 453 -7.01 1.62 -22.26
C PHE A 453 -6.21 2.93 -22.28
N GLY A 454 -6.26 3.71 -23.37
CA GLY A 454 -5.63 5.03 -23.46
C GLY A 454 -4.10 5.01 -23.44
N VAL A 455 -3.46 3.93 -23.89
CA VAL A 455 -2.00 3.83 -24.03
C VAL A 455 -1.59 4.40 -25.38
N GLY A 456 -0.76 5.43 -25.37
CA GLY A 456 -0.23 6.06 -26.60
C GLY A 456 0.78 5.16 -27.32
N THR A 457 0.52 4.87 -28.59
CA THR A 457 1.48 4.30 -29.56
C THR A 457 1.84 5.37 -30.58
N SER A 458 3.09 5.42 -31.06
CA SER A 458 3.54 6.43 -32.03
C SER A 458 2.97 6.21 -33.43
#